data_AF-A0A0N1BYU6-F1
#
_entry.id   AF-A0A0N1BYU6-F1
#
_cell.length_a   1.000
_cell.length_b   1.000
_cell.length_c   1.000
_cell.angle_alpha   90.00
_cell.angle_beta   90.00
_cell.angle_gamma   90.00
#
_symmetry.space_group_name_H-M   'P 1'
#
loop_
_entity.id
_entity.type
_entity.pdbx_description
1 polymer ?
#
loop_
_entity_poly.entity_id
_entity_poly.type
_entity_poly.pdbx_seq_one_letter_code
_entity_poly.pdbx_strand_id
1 'polypeptide(L)'
;MLYVLAHWLHFEGIANLIRYQSFRSGAALMTALIIGLIIGPRFINMLRVRQGKGQPIRADGPQSHLAKRGTPTMGGLMIVISLAISLLLWMDLTSKFVWACLVVTLGFGLIGFLDDYAKVTKYAHAGLSARIRLLAEFAVAGTALALVVTDTNL
;
A
#
# COMPACT_ATOMS: atom_id res chain seq x y z
N MET A 1 -7.23 13.50 7.76
CA MET A 1 -8.26 14.51 7.40
C MET A 1 -9.32 14.66 8.49
N LEU A 2 -9.91 13.58 8.98
CA LEU A 2 -10.89 13.62 10.07
C LEU A 2 -10.29 14.11 11.39
N TYR A 3 -9.02 13.79 11.67
CA TYR A 3 -8.31 14.37 12.82
C TYR A 3 -8.23 15.91 12.74
N VAL A 4 -7.88 16.43 11.56
CA VAL A 4 -7.79 17.88 11.33
C VAL A 4 -9.17 18.51 11.52
N LEU A 5 -10.21 17.96 10.91
CA LEU A 5 -11.59 18.43 11.09
C LEU A 5 -12.04 18.40 12.57
N ALA A 6 -11.75 17.32 13.29
CA ALA A 6 -12.06 17.21 14.72
C ALA A 6 -11.29 18.23 15.57
N HIS A 7 -10.06 18.54 15.18
CA HIS A 7 -9.26 19.60 15.80
C HIS A 7 -9.88 20.98 15.58
N TRP A 8 -10.36 21.28 14.37
CA TRP A 8 -11.09 22.52 14.07
C TRP A 8 -12.42 22.64 14.81
N LEU A 9 -13.07 21.51 15.14
CA LEU A 9 -14.30 21.44 15.94
C LEU A 9 -14.03 21.41 17.46
N HIS A 10 -12.81 21.74 17.90
CA HIS A 10 -12.39 21.73 19.31
C HIS A 10 -12.67 20.41 20.05
N PHE A 11 -12.78 19.29 19.32
CA PHE A 11 -13.12 17.98 19.86
C PHE A 11 -14.43 17.92 20.68
N GLU A 12 -15.42 18.75 20.34
CA GLU A 12 -16.71 18.71 21.06
C GLU A 12 -17.54 17.44 20.71
N GLY A 13 -18.23 16.91 21.72
CA GLY A 13 -19.11 15.74 21.57
C GLY A 13 -18.39 14.47 21.12
N ILE A 14 -18.95 13.79 20.08
CA ILE A 14 -18.43 12.52 19.55
C ILE A 14 -17.02 12.69 18.95
N ALA A 15 -16.65 13.91 18.53
CA ALA A 15 -15.32 14.19 17.99
C ALA A 15 -14.20 13.97 19.03
N ASN A 16 -14.50 14.00 20.33
CA ASN A 16 -13.53 13.71 21.39
C ASN A 16 -12.96 12.28 21.29
N LEU A 17 -13.70 11.32 20.73
CA LEU A 17 -13.18 9.96 20.51
C LEU A 17 -11.98 9.97 19.54
N ILE A 18 -11.98 10.87 18.57
CA ILE A 18 -10.90 11.03 17.56
C ILE A 18 -9.61 11.56 18.22
N ARG A 19 -9.68 12.14 19.42
CA ARG A 19 -8.49 12.55 20.16
C ARG A 19 -7.62 11.37 20.57
N TYR A 20 -8.22 10.21 20.83
CA TYR A 20 -7.50 9.04 21.32
C TYR A 20 -6.82 8.28 20.17
N GLN A 21 -5.50 8.10 20.29
CA GLN A 21 -4.71 7.38 19.30
C GLN A 21 -5.16 5.92 19.11
N SER A 22 -5.56 5.24 20.19
CA SER A 22 -6.06 3.87 20.13
C SER A 22 -7.35 3.76 19.31
N PHE A 23 -8.28 4.70 19.49
CA PHE A 23 -9.51 4.75 18.71
C PHE A 23 -9.23 5.01 17.23
N ARG A 24 -8.41 6.01 16.93
CA ARG A 24 -7.98 6.31 15.55
C ARG A 24 -7.32 5.12 14.87
N SER A 25 -6.46 4.40 15.58
CA SER A 25 -5.75 3.23 15.04
C SER A 25 -6.71 2.08 14.75
N GLY A 26 -7.64 1.79 15.68
CA GLY A 26 -8.68 0.78 15.48
C GLY A 26 -9.63 1.14 14.33
N ALA A 27 -10.07 2.40 14.27
CA ALA A 27 -10.91 2.90 13.20
C ALA A 27 -10.20 2.84 11.84
N ALA A 28 -8.91 3.21 11.78
CA ALA A 28 -8.12 3.08 10.56
C ALA A 28 -8.00 1.63 10.07
N LEU A 29 -7.77 0.69 10.99
CA LEU A 29 -7.69 -0.74 10.64
C LEU A 29 -9.03 -1.25 10.08
N MET A 30 -10.13 -0.96 10.76
CA MET A 30 -11.48 -1.36 10.31
C MET A 30 -11.84 -0.73 8.97
N THR A 31 -11.54 0.56 8.78
CA THR A 31 -11.84 1.25 7.52
C THR A 31 -11.03 0.67 6.36
N ALA A 32 -9.74 0.36 6.57
CA ALA A 32 -8.91 -0.27 5.55
C ALA A 32 -9.44 -1.67 5.18
N LEU A 33 -9.87 -2.46 6.16
CA LEU A 33 -10.47 -3.77 5.95
C LEU A 33 -11.75 -3.66 5.13
N ILE A 34 -12.68 -2.78 5.52
CA ILE A 34 -13.95 -2.57 4.83
C ILE A 34 -13.72 -2.14 3.37
N ILE A 35 -12.84 -1.16 3.14
CA ILE A 35 -12.49 -0.72 1.79
C ILE A 35 -11.92 -1.89 0.97
N GLY A 36 -11.01 -2.68 1.56
CA GLY A 36 -10.44 -3.86 0.91
C GLY A 36 -11.49 -4.91 0.54
N LEU A 37 -12.44 -5.20 1.43
CA LEU A 37 -13.51 -6.17 1.18
C LEU A 37 -14.49 -5.70 0.09
N ILE A 38 -14.82 -4.40 0.06
CA ILE A 38 -15.73 -3.83 -0.93
C ILE A 38 -15.08 -3.76 -2.32
N ILE A 39 -13.82 -3.32 -2.39
CA ILE A 39 -13.10 -3.14 -3.65
C ILE A 39 -12.59 -4.48 -4.19
N GLY A 40 -12.29 -5.44 -3.30
CA GLY A 40 -11.62 -6.69 -3.63
C GLY A 40 -12.23 -7.49 -4.78
N PRO A 41 -13.53 -7.86 -4.75
CA PRO A 41 -14.13 -8.63 -5.83
C PRO A 41 -14.05 -7.93 -7.20
N ARG A 42 -14.30 -6.61 -7.24
CA ARG A 42 -14.21 -5.81 -8.47
C ARG A 42 -12.77 -5.72 -8.98
N PHE A 43 -11.83 -5.52 -8.06
CA PHE A 43 -10.41 -5.39 -8.38
C PHE A 43 -9.81 -6.71 -8.89
N ILE A 44 -10.14 -7.83 -8.24
CA ILE A 44 -9.73 -9.17 -8.65
C ILE A 44 -10.27 -9.49 -10.05
N ASN A 45 -11.55 -9.19 -10.33
CA ASN A 45 -12.13 -9.39 -11.65
C ASN A 45 -11.47 -8.51 -12.72
N MET A 46 -11.21 -7.24 -12.41
CA MET A 46 -10.48 -6.35 -13.31
C MET A 46 -9.07 -6.89 -13.64
N LEU A 47 -8.33 -7.35 -12.64
CA LEU A 47 -7.01 -7.93 -12.84
C LEU A 47 -7.07 -9.24 -13.63
N ARG A 48 -8.07 -10.09 -13.37
CA ARG A 48 -8.28 -11.34 -14.12
C ARG A 48 -8.49 -11.06 -15.60
N VAL A 49 -9.30 -10.05 -15.95
CA VAL A 49 -9.52 -9.63 -17.35
C VAL A 49 -8.23 -9.08 -17.98
N ARG A 50 -7.48 -8.23 -17.26
CA ARG A 50 -6.28 -7.58 -17.80
C ARG A 50 -5.08 -8.52 -17.92
N GLN A 51 -4.92 -9.48 -17.01
CA GLN A 51 -3.77 -10.38 -16.97
C GLN A 51 -4.03 -11.71 -17.69
N GLY A 52 -5.29 -12.07 -17.93
CA GLY A 52 -5.74 -13.21 -18.74
C GLY A 52 -5.25 -14.57 -18.27
N LYS A 53 -3.97 -14.87 -18.48
CA LYS A 53 -3.31 -16.16 -18.16
C LYS A 53 -2.55 -16.15 -16.82
N GLY A 54 -2.46 -15.01 -16.13
CA GLY A 54 -1.67 -14.86 -14.89
C GLY A 54 -0.16 -14.86 -15.16
N GLN A 55 0.67 -14.99 -14.13
CA GLN A 55 2.13 -15.04 -14.29
C GLN A 55 2.58 -16.28 -15.09
N PRO A 56 3.64 -16.17 -15.94
CA PRO A 56 4.25 -17.33 -16.60
C PRO A 56 4.77 -18.30 -15.53
N ILE A 57 4.15 -19.48 -15.45
CA ILE A 57 4.55 -20.51 -14.49
C ILE A 57 5.76 -21.24 -15.06
N ARG A 58 6.84 -21.38 -14.28
CA ARG A 58 7.98 -22.22 -14.64
C ARG A 58 7.51 -23.66 -14.80
N ALA A 59 7.87 -24.30 -15.92
CA ALA A 59 7.57 -25.72 -16.14
C ALA A 59 8.31 -26.64 -15.16
N ASP A 60 9.38 -26.16 -14.53
CA ASP A 60 10.28 -26.92 -13.64
C ASP A 60 9.80 -26.98 -12.17
N GLY A 61 8.59 -26.49 -11.86
CA GLY A 61 8.06 -26.40 -10.49
C GLY A 61 7.21 -27.61 -10.07
N PRO A 62 7.02 -27.86 -8.76
CA PRO A 62 6.16 -28.94 -8.25
C PRO A 62 4.73 -28.84 -8.79
N GLN A 63 4.06 -29.96 -9.08
CA GLN A 63 2.70 -29.96 -9.66
C GLN A 63 1.66 -29.18 -8.84
N SER A 64 1.86 -29.02 -7.53
CA SER A 64 1.01 -28.19 -6.65
C SER A 64 1.01 -26.69 -7.03
N HIS A 65 2.06 -26.19 -7.71
CA HIS A 65 2.10 -24.83 -8.23
C HIS A 65 1.24 -24.62 -9.48
N LEU A 66 0.85 -25.69 -10.19
CA LEU A 66 -0.06 -25.61 -11.34
C LEU A 66 -1.51 -25.31 -10.93
N ALA A 67 -1.89 -25.62 -9.68
CA ALA A 67 -3.22 -25.34 -9.13
C ALA A 67 -3.49 -23.83 -8.91
N LYS A 68 -2.44 -22.99 -8.88
CA LYS A 68 -2.56 -21.52 -8.83
C LYS A 68 -2.75 -20.88 -10.21
N ARG A 69 -3.03 -21.68 -11.25
CA ARG A 69 -3.39 -21.18 -12.59
C ARG A 69 -4.60 -20.26 -12.50
N GLY A 70 -4.48 -19.04 -13.02
CA GLY A 70 -5.60 -18.12 -13.20
C GLY A 70 -5.93 -17.24 -11.98
N THR A 71 -5.21 -17.35 -10.86
CA THR A 71 -5.25 -16.30 -9.82
C THR A 71 -4.43 -15.09 -10.27
N PRO A 72 -5.04 -13.89 -10.39
CA PRO A 72 -4.31 -12.70 -10.81
C PRO A 72 -3.25 -12.32 -9.77
N THR A 73 -2.14 -11.77 -10.24
CA THR A 73 -1.05 -11.25 -9.40
C THR A 73 -1.25 -9.75 -9.19
N MET A 74 -0.55 -9.12 -8.24
CA MET A 74 -0.72 -7.70 -7.83
C MET A 74 -1.87 -7.40 -6.83
N GLY A 75 -2.35 -8.39 -6.07
CA GLY A 75 -3.31 -8.14 -4.98
C GLY A 75 -2.82 -7.17 -3.91
N GLY A 76 -1.50 -7.02 -3.75
CA GLY A 76 -0.90 -6.04 -2.83
C GLY A 76 -1.30 -4.59 -3.13
N LEU A 77 -1.61 -4.26 -4.39
CA LEU A 77 -2.06 -2.90 -4.75
C LEU A 77 -3.38 -2.54 -4.06
N MET A 78 -4.30 -3.50 -3.93
CA MET A 78 -5.55 -3.32 -3.18
C MET A 78 -5.25 -3.00 -1.70
N ILE A 79 -4.35 -3.76 -1.09
CA ILE A 79 -3.98 -3.57 0.33
C ILE A 79 -3.39 -2.18 0.53
N VAL A 80 -2.43 -1.79 -0.32
CA VAL A 80 -1.75 -0.49 -0.23
C VAL A 80 -2.71 0.67 -0.44
N ILE A 81 -3.63 0.58 -1.41
CA ILE A 81 -4.64 1.63 -1.65
C ILE A 81 -5.59 1.76 -0.45
N SER A 82 -6.15 0.64 0.04
CA SER A 82 -7.07 0.66 1.18
C SER A 82 -6.41 1.21 2.44
N LEU A 83 -5.15 0.83 2.69
CA LEU A 83 -4.37 1.32 3.80
C LEU A 83 -4.07 2.81 3.67
N ALA A 84 -3.64 3.27 2.48
CA ALA A 84 -3.31 4.68 2.25
C ALA A 84 -4.54 5.58 2.44
N ILE A 85 -5.69 5.23 1.88
CA ILE A 85 -6.94 5.98 2.06
C ILE A 85 -7.32 6.05 3.54
N SER A 86 -7.22 4.92 4.25
CA SER A 86 -7.57 4.86 5.67
C SER A 86 -6.64 5.71 6.55
N LEU A 87 -5.33 5.67 6.30
CA LEU A 87 -4.36 6.51 7.00
C LEU A 87 -4.61 8.00 6.72
N LEU A 88 -4.88 8.38 5.46
CA LEU A 88 -5.20 9.77 5.12
C LEU A 88 -6.48 10.27 5.79
N LEU A 89 -7.45 9.37 6.01
CA LEU A 89 -8.69 9.70 6.67
C LEU A 89 -8.48 9.93 8.17
N TRP A 90 -7.89 8.97 8.87
CA TRP A 90 -7.86 8.92 10.33
C TRP A 90 -6.60 9.48 10.99
N MET A 91 -5.45 9.50 10.30
CA MET A 91 -4.21 9.91 10.91
C MET A 91 -4.02 11.43 10.90
N ASP A 92 -3.13 11.86 11.77
CA ASP A 92 -2.68 13.23 11.88
C ASP A 92 -1.67 13.52 10.76
N LEU A 93 -2.09 14.35 9.82
CA LEU A 93 -1.30 14.71 8.64
C LEU A 93 -0.29 15.83 8.92
N THR A 94 -0.29 16.39 10.13
CA THR A 94 0.74 17.33 10.57
C THR A 94 2.03 16.61 10.99
N SER A 95 1.91 15.33 11.38
CA SER A 95 3.04 14.51 11.79
C SER A 95 3.89 14.08 10.61
N LYS A 96 5.17 14.46 10.60
CA LYS A 96 6.14 14.01 9.58
C LYS A 96 6.37 12.50 9.63
N PHE A 97 6.21 11.85 10.78
CA PHE A 97 6.30 10.39 10.91
C PHE A 97 5.23 9.66 10.10
N VAL A 98 3.99 10.18 10.08
CA VAL A 98 2.90 9.59 9.27
C VAL A 98 3.26 9.68 7.79
N TRP A 99 3.80 10.82 7.36
CA TRP A 99 4.27 11.00 5.98
C TRP A 99 5.45 10.09 5.63
N ALA A 100 6.42 9.93 6.52
CA ALA A 100 7.54 9.01 6.32
C ALA A 100 7.04 7.56 6.12
N CYS A 101 6.12 7.10 6.97
CA CYS A 101 5.51 5.78 6.83
C CYS A 101 4.72 5.62 5.51
N LEU A 102 3.98 6.65 5.08
CA LEU A 102 3.27 6.65 3.81
C LEU A 102 4.23 6.59 2.61
N VAL A 103 5.30 7.39 2.63
CA VAL A 103 6.32 7.41 1.58
C VAL A 103 6.98 6.04 1.43
N VAL A 104 7.39 5.41 2.54
CA VAL A 104 7.97 4.07 2.52
C VAL A 104 6.95 3.06 1.97
N THR A 105 5.73 3.03 2.52
CA THR A 105 4.73 2.03 2.14
C THR A 105 4.32 2.16 0.67
N LEU A 106 4.04 3.39 0.20
CA LEU A 106 3.68 3.66 -1.19
C LEU A 106 4.87 3.47 -2.13
N GLY A 107 6.07 3.89 -1.73
CA GLY A 107 7.28 3.78 -2.52
C GLY A 107 7.67 2.33 -2.78
N PHE A 108 7.78 1.51 -1.72
CA PHE A 108 8.03 0.07 -1.86
C PHE A 108 6.88 -0.65 -2.56
N GLY A 109 5.63 -0.25 -2.28
CA GLY A 109 4.45 -0.75 -2.98
C GLY A 109 4.50 -0.50 -4.49
N LEU A 110 4.92 0.70 -4.91
CA LEU A 110 5.07 1.07 -6.32
C LEU A 110 6.22 0.30 -6.97
N ILE A 111 7.37 0.16 -6.30
CA ILE A 111 8.50 -0.63 -6.82
C ILE A 111 8.07 -2.09 -7.03
N GLY A 112 7.40 -2.69 -6.06
CA GLY A 112 6.86 -4.05 -6.17
C GLY A 112 5.82 -4.18 -7.29
N PHE A 113 4.92 -3.19 -7.42
CA PHE A 113 3.95 -3.16 -8.51
C PHE A 113 4.61 -3.07 -9.88
N LEU A 114 5.63 -2.23 -10.06
CA LEU A 114 6.37 -2.10 -11.30
C LEU A 114 7.13 -3.39 -11.65
N ASP A 115 7.67 -4.09 -10.66
CA ASP A 115 8.33 -5.39 -10.85
C ASP A 115 7.34 -6.46 -11.35
N ASP A 116 6.20 -6.59 -10.66
CA ASP A 116 5.14 -7.53 -11.02
C ASP A 116 4.52 -7.18 -12.38
N TYR A 117 4.35 -5.89 -12.67
CA TYR A 117 3.84 -5.41 -13.95
C TYR A 117 4.80 -5.73 -15.09
N ALA A 118 6.11 -5.51 -14.89
CA ALA A 118 7.13 -5.85 -15.89
C ALA A 118 7.16 -7.35 -16.19
N LYS A 119 7.04 -8.20 -15.16
CA LYS A 119 7.00 -9.67 -15.31
C LYS A 119 5.78 -10.14 -16.10
N VAL A 120 4.61 -9.57 -15.82
CA VAL A 120 3.35 -9.95 -16.49
C VAL A 120 3.35 -9.47 -17.95
N THR A 121 3.75 -8.22 -18.22
CA THR A 121 3.74 -7.66 -19.58
C THR A 121 4.76 -8.34 -20.49
N LYS A 122 5.96 -8.66 -19.98
CA LYS A 122 7.03 -9.26 -20.78
C LYS A 122 6.95 -10.79 -20.89
N TYR A 123 6.00 -11.43 -20.21
CA TYR A 123 5.92 -12.89 -20.06
C TYR A 123 7.28 -13.54 -19.71
N ALA A 124 8.10 -12.83 -18.96
CA ALA A 124 9.46 -13.22 -18.63
C ALA A 124 9.62 -13.29 -17.11
N HIS A 125 10.48 -14.20 -16.64
CA HIS A 125 10.79 -14.30 -15.20
C HIS A 125 11.62 -13.11 -14.69
N ALA A 126 12.33 -12.43 -15.60
CA ALA A 126 13.12 -11.25 -15.28
C ALA A 126 12.19 -10.03 -15.14
N GLY A 127 12.09 -9.50 -13.93
CA GLY A 127 11.39 -8.25 -13.64
C GLY A 127 12.29 -7.03 -13.84
N LEU A 128 12.21 -6.07 -12.91
CA LEU A 128 13.09 -4.91 -12.88
C LEU A 128 14.55 -5.32 -12.72
N SER A 129 15.47 -4.57 -13.33
CA SER A 129 16.89 -4.81 -13.13
C SER A 129 17.24 -4.59 -11.65
N ALA A 130 18.06 -5.47 -11.08
CA ALA A 130 18.43 -5.42 -9.66
C ALA A 130 19.02 -4.05 -9.26
N ARG A 131 19.82 -3.44 -10.16
CA ARG A 131 20.40 -2.11 -9.95
C ARG A 131 19.33 -1.01 -9.86
N ILE A 132 18.37 -0.99 -10.78
CA ILE A 132 17.28 0.01 -10.77
C ILE A 132 16.41 -0.17 -9.54
N ARG A 133 16.07 -1.42 -9.19
CA ARG A 133 15.28 -1.71 -8.00
C ARG A 133 15.97 -1.21 -6.73
N LEU A 134 17.25 -1.56 -6.56
CA LEU A 134 18.03 -1.16 -5.39
C LEU A 134 18.18 0.37 -5.30
N LEU A 135 18.46 1.05 -6.42
CA LEU A 135 18.51 2.51 -6.47
C LEU A 135 17.17 3.15 -6.09
N ALA A 136 16.05 2.60 -6.56
CA ALA A 136 14.72 3.09 -6.19
C ALA A 136 14.41 2.86 -4.70
N GLU A 137 14.75 1.70 -4.15
CA GLU A 137 14.60 1.39 -2.72
C GLU A 137 15.44 2.33 -1.85
N PHE A 138 16.68 2.63 -2.26
CA PHE A 138 17.52 3.63 -1.58
C PHE A 138 16.97 5.05 -1.68
N ALA A 139 16.44 5.45 -2.84
CA ALA A 139 15.82 6.76 -2.99
C ALA A 139 14.61 6.91 -2.07
N VAL A 140 13.73 5.90 -2.01
CA VAL A 140 12.57 5.89 -1.10
C VAL A 140 13.03 5.96 0.37
N ALA A 141 13.99 5.13 0.78
CA ALA A 141 14.53 5.15 2.14
C ALA A 141 15.17 6.51 2.49
N GLY A 142 15.93 7.10 1.57
CA GLY A 142 16.56 8.41 1.74
C GLY A 142 15.54 9.53 1.92
N THR A 143 14.47 9.55 1.13
CA THR A 143 13.40 10.54 1.28
C THR A 143 12.68 10.41 2.63
N ALA A 144 12.37 9.19 3.07
CA ALA A 144 11.76 8.96 4.37
C ALA A 144 12.68 9.39 5.53
N LEU A 145 13.97 9.08 5.43
CA LEU A 145 14.96 9.51 6.42
C LEU A 145 15.04 11.03 6.50
N ALA A 146 15.09 11.72 5.36
CA ALA A 146 15.13 13.19 5.31
C ALA A 146 13.91 13.80 6.02
N LEU A 147 12.70 13.26 5.77
CA LEU A 147 11.48 13.71 6.45
C LEU A 147 11.56 13.55 7.96
N VAL A 148 12.04 12.41 8.45
CA VAL A 148 12.19 12.16 9.89
C VAL A 148 13.23 13.08 10.52
N VAL A 149 14.38 13.25 9.88
CA VAL A 149 15.47 14.09 10.38
C VAL A 149 15.05 15.55 10.48
N THR A 150 14.27 16.07 9.53
CA THR A 150 13.72 17.44 9.63
C THR A 150 12.69 17.63 10.75
N ASP A 151 12.21 16.55 11.36
CA ASP A 151 11.32 16.61 12.53
C ASP A 151 12.09 16.56 13.84
N THR A 152 13.16 15.77 13.90
CA THR A 152 13.95 15.58 15.12
C THR A 152 14.98 16.68 15.39
N ASN A 153 15.26 17.57 14.43
CA ASN A 153 16.18 18.70 14.61
C ASN A 153 15.51 19.94 15.26
N LEU A 154 14.60 19.72 16.22
CA LEU A 154 13.99 20.76 17.06
C LEU A 154 14.40 20.60 18.52
#